data_AF-G4ZBK5-F1
#
_entry.id   AF-G4ZBK5-F1
#
_cell.length_a   1.000
_cell.length_b   1.000
_cell.length_c   1.000
_cell.angle_alpha   90.00
_cell.angle_beta   90.00
_cell.angle_gamma   90.00
#
_symmetry.space_group_name_H-M   'P 1'
#
loop_
_entity.id
_entity.type
_entity.pdbx_description
1 polymer ?
#
loop_
_entity_poly.entity_id
_entity_poly.type
_entity_poly.pdbx_seq_one_letter_code
_entity_poly.pdbx_strand_id
1 'polypeptide(L)'
;VDATRQKIVIAEVINVARRNADLRKQVRFRGLPDTEIPLVPDEWEPYQRKYICTHGWKERERSTGKRTSHKLRRTECPFQMLEQVVLRRDGKLGIVMKREVYSHNHPISDDIYRSYPGIRQVPAESPLMPGIELLVDTQASTSFLSATFMSSSGFMKPSRNRRPMEPTKQKF
;
A
#
# COMPACT_ATOMS: atom_id res chain seq x y z
N VAL A 1 4.49 -4.99 -22.73
CA VAL A 1 3.51 -5.63 -21.81
C VAL A 1 2.53 -4.53 -21.42
N ASP A 2 1.28 -4.64 -21.82
CA ASP A 2 0.29 -3.59 -21.55
C ASP A 2 0.07 -3.52 -20.04
N ALA A 3 0.56 -2.46 -19.40
CA ALA A 3 0.48 -2.33 -17.95
C ALA A 3 -0.99 -2.15 -17.60
N THR A 4 -1.59 -3.13 -16.91
CA THR A 4 -2.91 -2.96 -16.33
C THR A 4 -2.83 -1.74 -15.40
N ARG A 5 -3.49 -0.64 -15.78
CA ARG A 5 -3.53 0.66 -15.07
C ARG A 5 -4.34 0.56 -13.78
N GLN A 6 -4.01 -0.43 -12.96
CA GLN A 6 -4.65 -0.79 -11.71
C GLN A 6 -3.61 -0.64 -10.61
N LYS A 7 -4.00 -0.01 -9.49
CA LYS A 7 -3.12 0.07 -8.33
C LYS A 7 -3.41 -1.08 -7.37
N ILE A 8 -2.55 -2.09 -7.41
CA ILE A 8 -2.59 -3.28 -6.57
C ILE A 8 -1.60 -3.11 -5.42
N VAL A 9 -1.98 -3.54 -4.22
CA VAL A 9 -1.14 -3.48 -3.01
C VAL A 9 -1.07 -4.84 -2.34
N ILE A 10 0.01 -5.08 -1.59
CA ILE A 10 0.17 -6.28 -0.78
C ILE A 10 -0.60 -6.09 0.53
N ALA A 11 -1.61 -6.94 0.76
CA ALA A 11 -2.43 -6.93 1.97
C ALA A 11 -1.79 -7.75 3.10
N GLU A 12 -1.24 -8.91 2.75
CA GLU A 12 -0.72 -9.91 3.69
C GLU A 12 0.51 -10.58 3.10
N VAL A 13 1.49 -10.85 3.96
CA VAL A 13 2.70 -11.59 3.64
C VAL A 13 2.88 -12.70 4.67
N ILE A 14 3.16 -13.91 4.22
CA ILE A 14 3.57 -15.02 5.07
C ILE A 14 4.98 -15.42 4.66
N ASN A 15 5.94 -15.30 5.57
CA ASN A 15 7.32 -15.71 5.34
C ASN A 15 7.46 -17.23 5.49
N VAL A 16 8.44 -17.81 4.79
CA VAL A 16 8.71 -19.25 4.84
C VAL A 16 9.05 -19.69 6.26
N ALA A 17 9.97 -19.00 6.95
CA ALA A 17 10.36 -19.33 8.31
C ALA A 17 9.15 -19.44 9.26
N ARG A 18 8.23 -18.46 9.21
CA ARG A 18 7.00 -18.47 10.01
C ARG A 18 6.12 -19.68 9.66
N ARG A 19 5.87 -19.90 8.37
CA ARG A 19 5.02 -21.01 7.91
C ARG A 19 5.62 -22.37 8.26
N ASN A 20 6.93 -22.53 8.14
CA ASN A 20 7.63 -23.76 8.49
C ASN A 20 7.60 -24.03 9.99
N ALA A 21 7.80 -22.99 10.83
CA ALA A 21 7.62 -23.11 12.27
C ALA A 21 6.18 -23.49 12.65
N ASP A 22 5.19 -22.91 11.98
CA ASP A 22 3.78 -23.26 12.19
C ASP A 22 3.49 -24.70 11.77
N LEU A 23 4.07 -25.19 10.67
CA LEU A 23 3.94 -26.59 10.25
C LEU A 23 4.48 -27.57 11.28
N ARG A 24 5.69 -27.34 11.80
CA ARG A 24 6.32 -28.22 12.80
C ARG A 24 5.48 -28.36 14.08
N LYS A 25 4.68 -27.33 14.41
CA LYS A 25 3.77 -27.33 15.57
C LYS A 25 2.45 -28.06 15.31
N GLN A 26 2.09 -28.37 14.07
CA GLN A 26 0.82 -29.04 13.76
C GLN A 26 0.82 -30.47 14.29
N VAL A 27 -0.30 -30.89 14.86
CA VAL A 27 -0.47 -32.23 15.47
C VAL A 27 -0.10 -33.34 14.49
N ARG A 28 -0.47 -33.21 13.20
CA ARG A 28 -0.17 -34.20 12.15
C ARG A 28 1.33 -34.37 11.82
N PHE A 29 2.16 -33.40 12.18
CA PHE A 29 3.60 -33.41 11.92
C PHE A 29 4.43 -33.56 13.20
N ARG A 30 3.77 -33.74 14.35
CA ARG A 30 4.44 -33.88 15.64
C ARG A 30 5.26 -35.18 15.67
N GLY A 31 6.55 -35.06 15.96
CA GLY A 31 7.46 -36.20 16.06
C GLY A 31 7.97 -36.73 14.72
N LEU A 32 7.54 -36.15 13.59
CA LEU A 32 8.10 -36.46 12.28
C LEU A 32 9.41 -35.69 12.07
N PRO A 33 10.39 -36.29 11.38
CA PRO A 33 11.58 -35.57 10.95
C PRO A 33 11.22 -34.52 9.89
N ASP A 34 12.05 -33.47 9.78
CA ASP A 34 11.85 -32.37 8.82
C ASP A 34 11.75 -32.85 7.36
N THR A 35 12.35 -33.99 7.02
CA THR A 35 12.29 -34.62 5.68
C THR A 35 10.89 -35.09 5.28
N GLU A 36 10.03 -35.37 6.25
CA GLU A 36 8.64 -35.81 6.03
C GLU A 36 7.63 -34.66 6.12
N ILE A 37 8.08 -33.48 6.56
CA ILE A 37 7.27 -32.27 6.60
C ILE A 37 7.46 -31.55 5.28
N PRO A 38 6.39 -31.05 4.62
CA PRO A 38 6.49 -30.35 3.34
C PRO A 38 7.03 -28.92 3.54
N LEU A 39 8.23 -28.79 4.07
CA LEU A 39 8.95 -27.55 4.32
C LEU A 39 9.40 -26.91 3.01
N VAL A 40 9.43 -25.58 2.99
CA VAL A 40 10.00 -24.80 1.89
C VAL A 40 11.36 -24.27 2.35
N PRO A 41 12.42 -24.27 1.53
CA PRO A 41 13.70 -23.67 1.91
C PRO A 41 13.58 -22.18 2.23
N ASP A 42 14.33 -21.71 3.23
CA ASP A 42 14.21 -20.34 3.74
C ASP A 42 14.68 -19.28 2.73
N GLU A 43 15.43 -19.65 1.70
CA GLU A 43 15.84 -18.75 0.61
C GLU A 43 14.64 -18.24 -0.21
N TRP A 44 13.49 -18.92 -0.12
CA TRP A 44 12.25 -18.48 -0.75
C TRP A 44 11.53 -17.48 0.14
N GLU A 45 11.80 -16.19 -0.03
CA GLU A 45 11.07 -15.15 0.69
C GLU A 45 10.22 -14.26 -0.22
N PRO A 46 8.91 -14.13 0.03
CA PRO A 46 8.06 -14.83 1.02
C PRO A 46 7.39 -16.11 0.49
N TYR A 47 6.82 -16.94 1.39
CA TYR A 47 6.03 -18.13 1.04
C TYR A 47 4.73 -17.78 0.32
N GLN A 48 4.07 -16.70 0.75
CA GLN A 48 2.77 -16.30 0.23
C GLN A 48 2.60 -14.78 0.28
N ARG A 49 2.03 -14.20 -0.78
CA ARG A 49 1.57 -12.81 -0.84
C ARG A 49 0.12 -12.74 -1.25
N LYS A 50 -0.66 -11.97 -0.50
CA LYS A 50 -2.03 -11.61 -0.88
C LYS A 50 -2.04 -10.21 -1.47
N TYR A 51 -2.51 -10.10 -2.69
CA TYR A 51 -2.66 -8.85 -3.40
C TYR A 51 -4.13 -8.43 -3.41
N ILE A 52 -4.38 -7.13 -3.25
CA ILE A 52 -5.72 -6.53 -3.30
C ILE A 52 -5.68 -5.20 -4.05
N CYS A 53 -6.84 -4.72 -4.48
CA CYS A 53 -6.98 -3.34 -4.91
C CYS A 53 -6.79 -2.38 -3.71
N THR A 54 -6.33 -1.15 -3.94
CA THR A 54 -6.29 -0.08 -2.93
C THR A 54 -7.64 0.19 -2.26
N HIS A 55 -8.75 -0.14 -2.91
CA HIS A 55 -10.09 -0.04 -2.33
C HIS A 55 -10.59 -1.35 -1.68
N GLY A 56 -9.81 -2.44 -1.72
CA GLY A 56 -10.13 -3.74 -1.14
C GLY A 56 -9.79 -3.87 0.35
N TRP A 57 -9.22 -2.84 0.98
CA TRP A 57 -8.97 -2.85 2.41
C TRP A 57 -10.28 -2.83 3.20
N LYS A 58 -10.43 -3.79 4.12
CA LYS A 58 -11.48 -3.74 5.15
C LYS A 58 -11.37 -2.45 5.96
N GLU A 59 -12.52 -1.93 6.39
CA GLU A 59 -12.56 -0.83 7.34
C GLU A 59 -11.78 -1.23 8.60
N ARG A 60 -10.83 -0.39 9.01
CA ARG A 60 -10.10 -0.56 10.28
C ARG A 60 -10.46 0.60 11.17
N GLU A 61 -10.86 0.30 12.39
CA GLU A 61 -11.05 1.32 13.41
C GLU A 61 -9.67 1.88 13.80
N ARG A 62 -9.42 3.14 13.47
CA ARG A 62 -8.12 3.81 13.71
C ARG A 62 -8.17 4.78 14.89
N SER A 63 -9.29 4.82 15.63
CA SER A 63 -9.47 5.74 16.75
C SER A 63 -10.33 5.11 17.84
N THR A 64 -10.18 5.58 19.08
CA THR A 64 -11.02 5.21 20.24
C THR A 64 -12.45 5.77 20.16
N GLY A 65 -12.89 6.32 19.01
CA GLY A 65 -14.25 6.79 18.80
C GLY A 65 -14.59 8.19 19.36
N LYS A 66 -13.60 8.97 19.83
CA LYS A 66 -13.84 10.30 20.43
C LYS A 66 -14.30 11.39 19.45
N ARG A 67 -14.23 11.16 18.14
CA ARG A 67 -14.70 12.08 17.10
C ARG A 67 -15.78 11.40 16.28
N THR A 68 -16.79 12.15 15.86
CA THR A 68 -17.77 11.69 14.87
C THR A 68 -17.05 11.41 13.55
N SER A 69 -16.77 10.14 13.29
CA SER A 69 -16.23 9.71 12.01
C SER A 69 -17.38 9.62 11.01
N HIS A 70 -17.28 10.32 9.88
CA HIS A 70 -18.07 9.95 8.73
C HIS A 70 -17.66 8.52 8.34
N LYS A 71 -18.64 7.60 8.24
CA LYS A 71 -18.39 6.23 7.83
C LYS A 71 -18.03 6.24 6.35
N LEU A 72 -16.75 6.50 6.05
CA LEU A 72 -16.22 6.42 4.70
C LEU A 72 -16.20 4.93 4.34
N ARG A 73 -17.32 4.42 3.81
CA ARG A 73 -17.37 3.07 3.27
C ARG A 73 -16.31 2.98 2.18
N ARG A 74 -15.19 2.32 2.50
CA ARG A 74 -14.29 1.83 1.46
C ARG A 74 -15.14 0.93 0.55
N THR A 75 -14.89 0.94 -0.75
CA THR A 75 -15.77 0.21 -1.69
C THR A 75 -15.72 -1.31 -1.49
N GLU A 76 -14.84 -1.81 -0.61
CA GLU A 76 -14.66 -3.24 -0.34
C GLU A 76 -14.48 -4.01 -1.64
N CYS A 77 -13.59 -3.48 -2.49
CA CYS A 77 -13.36 -4.02 -3.81
C CYS A 77 -13.01 -5.52 -3.74
N PRO A 78 -13.71 -6.38 -4.51
CA PRO A 78 -13.54 -7.83 -4.43
C PRO A 78 -12.25 -8.32 -5.07
N PHE A 79 -11.53 -7.45 -5.79
CA PHE A 79 -10.28 -7.78 -6.44
C PHE A 79 -9.27 -8.35 -5.44
N GLN A 80 -8.84 -9.58 -5.69
CA GLN A 80 -7.80 -10.22 -4.91
C GLN A 80 -7.10 -11.32 -5.72
N MET A 81 -5.85 -11.58 -5.40
CA MET A 81 -5.15 -12.77 -5.86
C MET A 81 -4.13 -13.18 -4.81
N LEU A 82 -3.88 -14.49 -4.71
CA LEU A 82 -2.96 -15.07 -3.75
C LEU A 82 -1.82 -15.73 -4.52
N GLU A 83 -0.63 -15.17 -4.41
CA GLU A 83 0.60 -15.80 -4.87
C GLU A 83 1.10 -16.73 -3.77
N GLN A 84 1.35 -18.00 -4.10
CA GLN A 84 1.82 -19.00 -3.13
C GLN A 84 2.89 -19.91 -3.73
N VAL A 85 3.95 -20.15 -2.95
CA VAL A 85 4.97 -21.16 -3.26
C VAL A 85 4.38 -22.56 -3.09
N VAL A 86 4.60 -23.42 -4.08
CA VAL A 86 4.17 -24.82 -4.09
C VAL A 86 5.31 -25.73 -4.52
N LEU A 87 5.37 -26.93 -3.93
CA LEU A 87 6.20 -28.02 -4.44
C LEU A 87 5.42 -28.72 -5.56
N ARG A 88 5.97 -28.72 -6.76
CA ARG A 88 5.39 -29.36 -7.95
C ARG A 88 5.70 -30.87 -7.93
N ARG A 89 4.99 -31.62 -8.79
CA ARG A 89 5.14 -33.09 -8.89
C ARG A 89 6.54 -33.53 -9.33
N ASP A 90 7.25 -32.67 -10.06
CA ASP A 90 8.63 -32.87 -10.51
C ASP A 90 9.67 -32.54 -9.41
N GLY A 91 9.23 -32.30 -8.17
CA GLY A 91 10.10 -31.95 -7.04
C GLY A 91 10.61 -30.51 -7.07
N LYS A 92 10.21 -29.70 -8.06
CA LYS A 92 10.64 -28.30 -8.16
C LYS A 92 9.69 -27.39 -7.42
N LEU A 93 10.25 -26.37 -6.78
CA LEU A 93 9.46 -25.28 -6.23
C LEU A 93 9.00 -24.37 -7.36
N GLY A 94 7.78 -23.88 -7.25
CA GLY A 94 7.24 -22.90 -8.16
C GLY A 94 6.20 -22.02 -7.50
N ILE A 95 5.81 -20.97 -8.20
CA ILE A 95 4.79 -20.03 -7.76
C ILE A 95 3.49 -20.33 -8.50
N VAL A 96 2.38 -20.32 -7.77
CA VAL A 96 1.03 -20.49 -8.33
C VAL A 96 0.13 -19.40 -7.79
N MET A 97 -0.69 -18.85 -8.69
CA MET A 97 -1.78 -17.95 -8.34
C MET A 97 -3.00 -18.76 -7.87
N LYS A 98 -3.63 -18.29 -6.80
CA LYS A 98 -4.80 -18.91 -6.18
C LYS A 98 -5.81 -17.84 -5.79
N ARG A 99 -7.07 -18.25 -5.61
CA ARG A 99 -8.17 -17.39 -5.12
C ARG A 99 -8.27 -16.08 -5.91
N GLU A 100 -8.19 -16.21 -7.23
CA GLU A 100 -8.14 -15.09 -8.16
C GLU A 100 -9.53 -14.50 -8.39
N VAL A 101 -9.65 -13.20 -8.13
CA VAL A 101 -10.79 -12.37 -8.48
C VAL A 101 -10.23 -11.12 -9.13
N TYR A 102 -10.42 -10.98 -10.43
CA TYR A 102 -9.91 -9.86 -11.22
C TYR A 102 -10.93 -8.74 -11.45
N SER A 103 -12.17 -8.92 -10.98
CA SER A 103 -13.23 -7.92 -11.11
C SER A 103 -13.08 -6.81 -10.07
N HIS A 104 -13.51 -5.61 -10.47
CA HIS A 104 -13.59 -4.44 -9.60
C HIS A 104 -15.04 -3.95 -9.55
N ASN A 105 -15.43 -3.39 -8.41
CA ASN A 105 -16.75 -2.79 -8.20
C ASN A 105 -16.71 -1.25 -8.23
N HIS A 106 -15.62 -0.68 -8.74
CA HIS A 106 -15.40 0.74 -8.89
C HIS A 106 -14.70 0.98 -10.24
N PRO A 107 -14.78 2.20 -10.81
CA PRO A 107 -14.09 2.51 -12.04
C PRO A 107 -12.57 2.39 -11.89
N ILE A 108 -11.94 1.89 -12.95
CA ILE A 108 -10.49 1.90 -13.14
C ILE A 108 -10.24 2.69 -14.41
N SER A 109 -9.43 3.74 -14.32
CA SER A 109 -9.02 4.54 -15.49
C SER A 109 -7.55 4.92 -15.40
N ASP A 110 -6.95 5.27 -16.54
CA ASP A 110 -5.59 5.79 -16.60
C ASP A 110 -5.44 7.05 -15.75
N ASP A 111 -6.43 7.94 -15.79
CA ASP A 111 -6.42 9.18 -15.00
C ASP A 111 -6.39 8.90 -13.50
N ILE A 112 -7.21 7.95 -13.04
CA ILE A 112 -7.21 7.52 -11.63
C ILE A 112 -5.85 6.89 -11.28
N TYR A 113 -5.30 6.06 -12.15
CA TYR A 113 -3.99 5.42 -11.95
C TYR A 113 -2.86 6.45 -11.83
N ARG A 114 -2.82 7.44 -12.72
CA ARG A 114 -1.83 8.53 -12.73
C ARG A 114 -1.99 9.52 -11.59
N SER A 115 -3.19 9.63 -11.00
CA SER A 115 -3.43 10.49 -9.84
C SER A 115 -2.70 10.04 -8.57
N TYR A 116 -2.26 8.79 -8.50
CA TYR A 116 -1.61 8.25 -7.32
C TYR A 116 -0.18 8.79 -7.14
N PRO A 117 0.19 9.35 -5.96
CA PRO A 117 1.49 9.99 -5.74
C PRO A 117 2.72 9.13 -6.05
N GLY A 118 2.68 7.84 -5.74
CA GLY A 118 3.81 6.92 -6.00
C GLY A 118 3.99 6.52 -7.47
N ILE A 119 3.05 6.89 -8.34
CA ILE A 119 3.12 6.67 -9.80
C ILE A 119 3.44 7.98 -10.52
N ARG A 120 3.11 9.12 -9.90
CA ARG A 120 3.39 10.46 -10.42
C ARG A 120 4.90 10.74 -10.34
N GLN A 121 5.63 10.30 -11.34
CA GLN A 121 7.03 10.69 -11.53
C GLN A 121 7.11 12.03 -12.25
N VAL A 122 8.07 12.85 -11.86
CA VAL A 122 8.47 14.02 -12.63
C VAL A 122 9.29 13.51 -13.82
N PRO A 123 8.98 13.90 -15.07
CA PRO A 123 9.80 13.51 -16.22
C PRO A 123 11.26 13.89 -16.00
N ALA A 124 12.19 13.06 -16.46
CA ALA A 124 13.62 13.30 -16.31
C ALA A 124 14.06 14.60 -16.99
N GLU A 125 13.34 15.02 -18.02
CA GLU A 125 13.57 16.25 -18.78
C GLU A 125 12.87 17.47 -18.17
N SER A 126 12.20 17.31 -17.02
CA SER A 126 11.52 18.41 -16.36
C SER A 126 12.53 19.47 -15.90
N PRO A 127 12.26 20.76 -16.12
CA PRO A 127 13.11 21.85 -15.64
C PRO A 127 13.21 21.90 -14.10
N LEU A 128 12.41 21.11 -13.40
CA LEU A 128 12.45 20.97 -11.94
C LEU A 128 13.52 19.98 -11.45
N MET A 129 14.03 19.09 -12.31
CA MET A 129 14.96 18.02 -11.92
C MET A 129 16.25 18.51 -11.25
N PRO A 130 16.95 19.55 -11.75
CA PRO A 130 18.16 20.05 -11.08
C PRO A 130 17.90 20.54 -9.64
N GLY A 131 16.73 21.16 -9.40
CA GLY A 131 16.32 21.59 -8.06
C GLY A 131 15.95 20.41 -7.16
N ILE A 132 15.36 19.35 -7.72
CA ILE A 132 15.04 18.12 -6.99
C ILE A 132 16.32 17.41 -6.54
N GLU A 133 17.29 17.26 -7.44
CA GLU A 133 18.59 16.63 -7.15
C GLU A 133 19.32 17.37 -6.02
N LEU A 134 19.42 18.70 -6.11
CA LEU A 134 20.02 19.53 -5.06
C LEU A 134 19.32 19.34 -3.69
N LEU A 135 18.00 19.23 -3.70
CA LEU A 135 17.22 19.04 -2.49
C LEU A 135 17.37 17.64 -1.87
N VAL A 136 17.59 16.61 -2.70
CA VAL A 136 17.91 15.25 -2.25
C VAL A 136 19.30 15.21 -1.64
N ASP A 137 20.29 15.81 -2.32
CA ASP A 137 21.69 15.86 -1.88
C ASP A 137 21.86 16.59 -0.54
N THR A 138 21.03 17.61 -0.31
CA THR A 138 21.05 18.41 0.93
C THR A 138 20.24 17.79 2.08
N GLN A 139 19.68 16.59 1.90
CA GLN A 139 18.78 15.91 2.86
C GLN A 139 17.66 16.83 3.39
N ALA A 140 17.14 17.70 2.51
CA ALA A 140 16.14 18.65 2.92
C ALA A 140 14.86 17.93 3.37
N SER A 141 14.31 18.35 4.52
CA SER A 141 13.09 17.73 5.06
C SER A 141 11.94 17.77 4.06
N THR A 142 11.11 16.73 4.04
CA THR A 142 9.95 16.62 3.13
C THR A 142 8.99 17.82 3.21
N SER A 143 8.88 18.43 4.39
CA SER A 143 8.16 19.69 4.63
C SER A 143 8.75 20.87 3.85
N PHE A 144 10.08 20.99 3.82
CA PHE A 144 10.78 22.03 3.05
C PHE A 144 10.61 21.82 1.54
N LEU A 145 10.71 20.57 1.07
CA LEU A 145 10.49 20.21 -0.35
C LEU A 145 9.12 20.69 -0.86
N SER A 146 8.04 20.37 -0.11
CA SER A 146 6.69 20.74 -0.52
C SER A 146 6.47 22.25 -0.62
N ALA A 147 7.07 23.02 0.28
CA ALA A 147 6.95 24.47 0.30
C ALA A 147 7.67 25.11 -0.90
N THR A 148 8.87 24.62 -1.22
CA THR A 148 9.67 25.11 -2.36
C THR A 148 8.97 24.83 -3.68
N PHE A 149 8.42 23.63 -3.88
CA PHE A 149 7.63 23.31 -5.07
C PHE A 149 6.36 24.16 -5.22
N MET A 150 5.64 24.40 -4.13
CA MET A 150 4.46 25.26 -4.16
C MET A 150 4.83 26.72 -4.46
N SER A 151 6.02 27.15 -4.08
CA SER A 151 6.52 28.50 -4.35
C SER A 151 7.05 28.68 -5.77
N SER A 152 7.63 27.64 -6.39
CA SER A 152 8.17 27.69 -7.76
C SER A 152 7.11 27.44 -8.85
N SER A 153 6.03 26.72 -8.52
CA SER A 153 4.92 26.41 -9.46
C SER A 153 3.86 27.53 -9.59
N GLY A 154 4.08 28.70 -9.00
CA GLY A 154 3.19 29.86 -9.17
C GLY A 154 1.80 29.71 -8.56
N PHE A 155 1.58 28.75 -7.66
CA PHE A 155 0.27 28.55 -7.01
C PHE A 155 0.05 29.61 -5.92
N MET A 156 -0.57 30.74 -6.28
CA MET A 156 -1.05 31.74 -5.32
C MET A 156 -2.04 31.08 -4.34
N LYS A 157 -1.70 31.09 -3.04
CA LYS A 157 -2.64 30.69 -1.99
C LYS A 157 -3.83 31.67 -1.99
N PRO A 158 -5.09 31.20 -1.93
CA PRO A 158 -6.21 32.09 -1.69
C PRO A 158 -6.01 32.78 -0.33
N SER A 159 -6.19 34.10 -0.32
CA SER A 159 -6.23 34.94 0.88
C SER A 159 -7.10 34.29 1.96
N ARG A 160 -6.52 34.02 3.13
CA ARG A 160 -7.31 33.65 4.32
C ARG A 160 -8.15 34.86 4.71
N ASN A 161 -9.46 34.80 4.46
CA ASN A 161 -10.41 35.70 5.10
C ASN A 161 -10.21 35.63 6.63
N ARG A 162 -9.75 36.73 7.22
CA ARG A 162 -9.81 36.93 8.68
C ARG A 162 -11.29 37.00 9.04
N ARG A 163 -11.75 36.07 9.89
CA ARG A 163 -13.03 36.24 10.57
C ARG A 163 -12.94 37.45 11.50
N PRO A 164 -13.96 38.34 11.55
CA PRO A 164 -13.98 39.42 12.52
C PRO A 164 -14.14 38.86 13.94
N MET A 165 -13.46 39.50 14.90
CA MET A 165 -13.58 39.22 16.33
C MET A 165 -14.99 39.61 16.81
N GLU A 166 -15.71 38.68 17.46
CA GLU A 166 -16.92 39.02 18.23
C GLU A 166 -16.54 39.69 19.56
N PRO A 167 -17.28 40.71 20.01
CA PRO A 167 -17.02 41.38 21.28
C PRO A 167 -17.47 40.54 22.47
N THR A 168 -16.56 40.41 23.43
CA THR A 168 -16.73 39.76 24.74
C THR A 168 -17.93 40.34 25.48
N LYS A 169 -18.96 39.51 25.77
CA LYS A 169 -20.04 39.90 26.69
C LYS A 169 -19.54 39.81 28.13
N GLN A 170 -19.60 40.95 28.80
CA GLN A 170 -19.23 41.16 30.20
C GLN A 170 -20.31 40.56 31.12
N LYS A 171 -19.86 39.88 32.17
CA LYS A 171 -20.70 39.27 33.21
C LYS A 171 -21.43 40.34 34.01
N PHE A 172 -22.70 40.10 34.31
CA PHE A 172 -23.38 40.57 35.52
C PHE A 172 -23.93 39.34 36.24
#